data_AF-A0A964BTB4-F1
#
_entry.id   AF-A0A964BTB4-F1
#
_cell.length_a   1.000
_cell.length_b   1.000
_cell.length_c   1.000
_cell.angle_alpha   90.00
_cell.angle_beta   90.00
_cell.angle_gamma   90.00
#
_symmetry.space_group_name_H-M   'P 1'
#
loop_
_entity.id
_entity.type
_entity.pdbx_description
1 polymer ?
#
loop_
_entity_poly.entity_id
_entity_poly.type
_entity_poly.pdbx_seq_one_letter_code
_entity_poly.pdbx_strand_id
1 'polypeptide(L)' 'MKITIDDLRGREIAAFLTEHIEEMKSVSPPESKHALNLEDLRKPEITFWTLFQTIFLFDRNNRTRLILH' A
#
# COMPACT_ATOMS: atom_id res chain seq x y z
N MET A 1 12.88 0.26 -8.27
CA MET A 1 12.40 0.94 -7.04
C MET A 1 12.10 2.38 -7.41
N LYS A 2 10.87 2.84 -7.17
CA LYS A 2 10.38 4.18 -7.52
C LYS A 2 9.57 4.71 -6.35
N ILE A 3 9.91 5.90 -5.86
CA ILE A 3 9.19 6.56 -4.76
C ILE A 3 8.50 7.80 -5.34
N THR A 4 7.21 7.99 -5.05
CA THR A 4 6.42 9.12 -5.54
C THR A 4 5.54 9.68 -4.45
N ILE A 5 5.31 10.99 -4.47
CA ILE A 5 4.21 11.59 -3.69
C ILE A 5 2.90 11.11 -4.33
N ASP A 6 1.99 10.63 -3.51
CA ASP A 6 0.72 10.04 -3.93
C ASP A 6 -0.44 10.82 -3.32
N ASP A 7 -1.49 11.04 -4.11
CA ASP A 7 -2.70 11.72 -3.68
C ASP A 7 -3.77 10.76 -3.14
N LEU A 8 -3.46 9.45 -3.08
CA LEU A 8 -4.34 8.38 -2.64
C LEU A 8 -5.63 8.29 -3.45
N ARG A 9 -5.64 8.78 -4.70
CA ARG A 9 -6.77 8.66 -5.63
C ARG A 9 -6.63 7.45 -6.55
N GLY A 10 -5.45 6.83 -6.61
CA GLY A 10 -5.21 5.59 -7.33
C GLY A 10 -6.06 4.44 -6.77
N ARG A 11 -6.82 3.76 -7.64
CA ARG A 11 -7.74 2.68 -7.24
C ARG A 11 -7.04 1.54 -6.49
N GLU A 12 -5.86 1.15 -6.94
CA GLU A 12 -5.10 0.02 -6.38
C GLU A 12 -4.66 0.31 -4.93
N ILE A 13 -4.05 1.46 -4.70
CA ILE A 13 -3.56 1.87 -3.38
C ILE A 13 -4.72 2.14 -2.43
N ALA A 14 -5.79 2.77 -2.92
CA ALA A 14 -6.96 3.05 -2.10
C ALA A 14 -7.68 1.77 -1.66
N ALA A 15 -7.80 0.79 -2.56
CA ALA A 15 -8.37 -0.52 -2.23
C ALA A 15 -7.51 -1.25 -1.19
N PHE A 16 -6.19 -1.31 -1.41
CA PHE A 16 -5.24 -1.92 -0.48
C PHE A 16 -5.31 -1.31 0.92
N LEU A 17 -5.29 0.02 1.03
CA LEU A 17 -5.37 0.70 2.32
C LEU A 17 -6.72 0.48 3.01
N THR A 18 -7.82 0.46 2.25
CA THR A 18 -9.15 0.21 2.81
C THR A 18 -9.24 -1.18 3.40
N GLU A 19 -8.80 -2.20 2.66
CA GLU A 19 -8.77 -3.60 3.13
C GLU A 19 -7.92 -3.73 4.39
N HIS A 20 -6.71 -3.17 4.38
CA HIS A 20 -5.82 -3.21 5.54
C HIS A 20 -6.42 -2.54 6.78
N ILE A 21 -7.07 -1.38 6.63
CA ILE A 21 -7.72 -0.68 7.74
C ILE A 21 -8.90 -1.51 8.29
N GLU A 22 -9.68 -2.16 7.42
CA GLU A 22 -10.77 -3.05 7.84
C GLU A 22 -10.25 -4.30 8.55
N GLU A 23 -9.13 -4.89 8.10
CA GLU A 23 -8.46 -5.99 8.83
C GLU A 23 -8.03 -5.55 10.23
N MET A 24 -7.38 -4.39 10.36
CA MET A 24 -6.99 -3.83 11.67
C MET A 24 -8.22 -3.59 12.56
N LYS A 25 -9.34 -3.17 11.98
CA LYS A 25 -10.61 -3.03 12.68
C LYS A 25 -11.21 -4.38 13.11
N SER A 26 -10.94 -5.46 12.41
CA SER A 26 -11.43 -6.79 12.78
C SER A 26 -10.67 -7.38 13.97
N VAL A 27 -9.34 -7.18 14.02
CA VAL A 27 -8.47 -7.90 14.97
C VAL A 27 -8.14 -7.14 16.26
N SER A 28 -8.36 -5.82 16.31
CA SER A 28 -7.94 -4.99 17.44
C SER A 28 -9.11 -4.65 18.39
N PRO A 29 -8.89 -4.52 19.71
CA PRO A 29 -9.89 -3.97 20.62
C PRO A 29 -10.33 -2.56 20.17
N PRO A 30 -11.59 -2.15 20.37
CA PRO A 30 -12.09 -0.82 19.97
C PRO A 30 -11.30 0.34 20.56
N GLU A 31 -10.75 0.13 21.75
CA GLU A 31 -10.05 1.12 22.58
C GLU A 31 -8.63 1.45 22.09
N SER A 32 -8.10 0.68 21.12
CA SER A 32 -6.73 0.79 20.63
C SER A 32 -6.65 0.99 19.10
N LYS A 33 -7.68 1.60 18.50
CA LYS A 33 -7.72 1.88 17.05
C LYS A 33 -7.50 3.35 16.77
N HIS A 34 -6.24 3.71 16.50
CA HIS A 34 -5.85 5.06 16.07
C HIS A 34 -5.42 5.08 14.59
N ALA A 35 -6.18 4.45 13.70
CA ALA A 35 -5.92 4.50 12.27
C ALA A 35 -6.70 5.64 11.62
N LEU A 36 -6.01 6.50 10.87
CA LEU A 36 -6.64 7.48 10.00
C LEU A 36 -7.33 6.74 8.84
N ASN A 37 -8.54 7.17 8.49
CA ASN A 37 -9.20 6.67 7.29
C ASN A 37 -8.60 7.32 6.02
N LEU A 38 -9.07 6.89 4.86
CA LEU A 38 -8.55 7.33 3.57
C LEU A 38 -8.76 8.84 3.32
N GLU A 39 -9.86 9.41 3.80
CA GLU A 39 -10.12 10.84 3.68
C GLU A 39 -9.25 11.67 4.64
N ASP A 40 -9.01 11.16 5.84
CA ASP A 40 -8.10 11.78 6.81
C ASP A 40 -6.66 11.79 6.30
N LEU A 41 -6.24 10.76 5.56
CA LEU A 41 -4.92 10.68 4.92
C LEU A 41 -4.76 11.65 3.73
N ARG A 42 -5.86 12.12 3.12
CA ARG A 42 -5.84 13.07 2.00
C ARG A 42 -5.82 14.54 2.42
N LYS A 43 -5.81 14.81 3.72
CA LYS A 43 -5.74 16.18 4.26
C LYS A 43 -4.47 16.88 3.78
N PRO A 44 -4.54 18.19 3.45
CA PRO A 44 -3.42 18.93 2.88
C PRO A 44 -2.20 19.01 3.80
N GLU A 45 -2.36 18.78 5.11
CA GLU A 45 -1.30 18.72 6.09
C GLU A 45 -0.49 17.41 6.05
N ILE A 46 -0.97 16.40 5.31
CA ILE A 46 -0.34 15.09 5.20
C ILE A 46 0.24 14.94 3.80
N THR A 47 1.51 14.54 3.72
CA THR A 47 2.13 14.09 2.47
C THR A 47 2.25 12.57 2.51
N PHE A 48 1.68 11.89 1.52
CA PHE A 48 1.79 10.44 1.39
C PHE A 48 2.83 10.10 0.31
N TRP A 49 3.69 9.13 0.59
CA TRP A 49 4.67 8.61 -0.36
C TRP A 49 4.41 7.14 -0.64
N THR A 50 4.30 6.79 -1.92
CA THR A 50 4.18 5.39 -2.37
C THR A 50 5.52 4.90 -2.89
N LEU A 51 5.84 3.65 -2.58
CA LEU A 51 7.01 2.95 -3.09
C LEU A 51 6.60 1.79 -3.99
N PHE A 52 7.00 1.86 -5.25
CA PHE A 52 6.84 0.78 -6.22
C PHE A 52 8.17 0.06 -6.44
N GLN A 53 8.18 -1.25 -6.24
CA GLN A 53 9.32 -2.11 -6.52
C GLN A 53 8.91 -3.24 -7.44
N THR A 54 9.48 -3.27 -8.64
CA THR A 54 9.42 -4.45 -9.50
C THR A 54 10.37 -5.50 -8.94
N ILE A 55 9.84 -6.67 -8.62
CA ILE A 55 10.63 -7.84 -8.22
C ILE A 55 10.81 -8.72 -9.45
N PHE A 56 12.06 -9.07 -9.74
CA PHE A 56 12.39 -10.08 -10.74
C PHE A 56 12.71 -11.37 -10.00
N LEU A 57 11.90 -12.39 -10.22
CA LEU A 57 12.25 -13.74 -9.78
C LEU A 57 13.16 -14.35 -10.84
N PHE A 58 14.35 -14.76 -10.41
CA PHE A 58 15.28 -15.53 -11.23
C PHE A 58 15.23 -16.99 -10.80
N ASP A 59 14.94 -17.89 -11.74
CA ASP A 59 15.22 -19.31 -11.56
C ASP A 59 16.74 -19.53 -11.48
N ARG A 60 17.21 -20.35 -10.53
CA ARG A 60 18.66 -20.60 -10.32
C ARG A 60 19.38 -21.18 -11.55
N ASN A 61 18.67 -21.67 -12.56
CA ASN A 61 19.21 -22.19 -13.81
C ASN A 61 19.19 -21.17 -14.97
N ASN A 62 18.93 -19.90 -14.68
CA ASN A 62 19.31 -18.75 -15.51
C ASN A 62 18.75 -18.74 -16.95
N ARG A 63 17.48 -19.13 -17.17
CA ARG A 63 16.86 -19.06 -18.52
C ARG A 63 15.55 -18.31 -18.67
N THR A 64 14.88 -17.88 -17.60
CA THR A 64 13.61 -17.15 -17.77
C THR A 64 13.39 -16.14 -16.65
N ARG A 65 13.21 -14.86 -17.01
CA ARG A 65 12.67 -13.82 -16.12
C ARG A 65 11.15 -13.95 -16.12
N LEU A 66 10.57 -14.30 -14.97
CA LEU A 66 9.14 -14.09 -14.74
C LEU A 66 8.98 -12.72 -14.08
N ILE A 67 8.22 -11.84 -14.71
CA ILE A 67 7.81 -10.56 -14.12
C ILE A 67 6.47 -10.84 -13.44
N LEU A 68 6.44 -10.76 -12.11
CA LEU A 68 5.19 -10.61 -11.37
C LEU A 68 4.80 -9.13 -11.47
N HIS A 69 3.63 -8.86 -12.04
CA HIS A 69 2.99 -7.55 -12.04
C HIS A 69 2.13 -7.40 -10.79
#